data_AF-A0A0T1WFW0-F1
#
_entry.id   AF-A0A0T1WFW0-F1
#
_cell.length_a   1.000
_cell.length_b   1.000
_cell.length_c   1.000
_cell.angle_alpha   90.00
_cell.angle_beta   90.00
_cell.angle_gamma   90.00
#
_symmetry.space_group_name_H-M   'P 1'
#
loop_
_entity.id
_entity.type
_entity.pdbx_description
1 polymer ?
#
loop_
_entity_poly.entity_id
_entity_poly.type
_entity_poly.pdbx_seq_one_letter_code
_entity_poly.pdbx_strand_id
1 'polypeptide(L)' 'MTYDAPTGDVRSAFQHALMCAITDGRLPGRSCPLRANTWAAIEAIARNHPEAATELINHAYDSFQSEYGAVG' A
#
# COMPACT_ATOMS: atom_id res chain seq x y z
N MET A 1 12.84 -4.81 -27.71
CA MET A 1 11.76 -4.36 -26.81
C MET A 1 11.80 -5.25 -25.58
N THR A 2 12.60 -4.86 -24.60
CA THR A 2 12.57 -5.44 -23.26
C THR A 2 11.29 -4.96 -22.59
N TYR A 3 10.47 -5.90 -22.11
CA TYR A 3 9.27 -5.59 -21.35
C TYR A 3 9.67 -5.06 -19.98
N ASP A 4 9.92 -3.75 -19.91
CA ASP A 4 9.84 -2.99 -18.65
C ASP A 4 8.35 -2.70 -18.42
N ALA A 5 7.67 -3.56 -17.67
CA ALA A 5 6.29 -3.32 -17.27
C ALA A 5 6.04 -3.90 -15.87
N PRO A 6 5.35 -3.17 -14.98
CA PRO A 6 5.62 -1.78 -14.64
C PRO A 6 5.56 -1.59 -13.10
N THR A 7 6.52 -0.92 -12.49
CA THR A 7 6.35 -0.45 -11.09
C THR A 7 5.14 0.49 -10.92
N GLY A 8 4.62 1.02 -12.03
CA GLY A 8 3.39 1.83 -12.09
C GLY A 8 2.13 1.10 -11.60
N ASP A 9 1.88 -0.15 -12.00
CA ASP A 9 0.65 -0.87 -11.64
C ASP A 9 0.58 -1.19 -10.14
N VAL A 10 1.70 -1.55 -9.53
CA VAL A 10 1.77 -1.86 -8.10
C VAL A 10 1.61 -0.59 -7.25
N ARG A 11 2.25 0.52 -7.66
CA ARG A 11 2.10 1.81 -6.96
C ARG A 11 0.66 2.32 -7.05
N SER A 12 0.02 2.20 -8.20
CA SER A 12 -1.40 2.56 -8.36
C SER A 12 -2.31 1.68 -7.51
N ALA A 13 -2.05 0.37 -7.43
CA ALA A 13 -2.78 -0.54 -6.54
C ALA A 13 -2.59 -0.18 -5.06
N PHE A 14 -1.36 0.17 -4.65
CA PHE A 14 -1.04 0.64 -3.29
C PHE A 14 -1.82 1.90 -2.94
N GLN A 15 -1.77 2.93 -3.80
CA GLN A 15 -2.46 4.20 -3.57
C GLN A 15 -3.98 4.00 -3.49
N HIS A 16 -4.54 3.15 -4.35
CA HIS A 16 -5.97 2.83 -4.31
C HIS A 16 -6.35 2.13 -2.99
N ALA A 17 -5.55 1.16 -2.56
CA ALA A 17 -5.78 0.45 -1.30
C ALA A 17 -5.67 1.36 -0.08
N LEU A 18 -4.66 2.23 -0.06
CA LEU A 18 -4.45 3.23 0.97
C LEU A 18 -5.63 4.21 1.03
N MET A 19 -6.11 4.68 -0.12
CA MET A 19 -7.25 5.60 -0.19
C MET A 19 -8.53 4.96 0.33
N CYS A 20 -8.82 3.69 0.00
CA CYS A 20 -9.94 2.95 0.58
C CYS A 20 -9.79 2.75 2.10
N ALA A 21 -8.58 2.46 2.59
CA ALA A 21 -8.33 2.29 4.01
C ALA A 21 -8.52 3.60 4.80
N ILE A 22 -8.08 4.74 4.25
CA ILE A 22 -8.19 6.07 4.88
C ILE A 22 -9.58 6.69 4.70
N THR A 23 -10.35 6.30 3.67
CA THR A 23 -11.66 6.91 3.41
C THR A 23 -12.80 6.07 4.01
N ASP A 24 -12.72 4.76 3.82
CA ASP A 24 -13.80 3.81 4.13
C ASP A 24 -13.45 2.94 5.35
N GLY A 25 -12.22 3.00 5.86
CA GLY A 25 -11.73 2.06 6.88
C GLY A 25 -11.69 0.61 6.37
N ARG A 26 -11.61 0.42 5.04
CA ARG A 26 -11.77 -0.90 4.41
C ARG A 26 -10.64 -1.18 3.43
N LEU A 27 -10.16 -2.41 3.44
CA LEU A 27 -9.21 -2.92 2.45
C LEU A 27 -9.92 -3.25 1.13
N PRO A 28 -9.37 -2.88 -0.03
CA PRO A 28 -9.86 -3.45 -1.29
C PRO A 28 -9.63 -4.97 -1.25
N GLY A 29 -10.49 -5.76 -1.91
CA GLY A 29 -10.38 -7.22 -1.89
C GLY A 29 -8.99 -7.72 -2.29
N ARG A 30 -8.62 -8.91 -1.79
CA ARG A 30 -7.30 -9.61 -1.79
C ARG A 30 -6.56 -9.76 -3.14
N SER A 31 -6.98 -9.06 -4.18
CA SER A 31 -6.41 -9.11 -5.54
C SER A 31 -5.26 -8.13 -5.77
N CYS A 32 -4.86 -7.32 -4.79
CA CYS A 32 -3.72 -6.43 -4.97
C CYS A 32 -2.40 -7.23 -4.97
N PRO A 33 -1.48 -6.99 -5.92
CA PRO A 33 -0.16 -7.64 -5.98
C PRO A 33 0.82 -7.10 -4.91
N LEU A 34 0.29 -6.65 -3.77
CA LEU A 34 1.06 -6.07 -2.68
C LEU A 34 1.70 -7.19 -1.85
N ARG A 35 2.95 -6.97 -1.44
CA ARG A 35 3.65 -7.85 -0.51
C ARG A 35 3.00 -7.80 0.87
N ALA A 36 3.22 -8.87 1.64
CA ALA A 36 2.58 -9.07 2.94
C ALA A 36 2.87 -7.93 3.94
N ASN A 37 4.06 -7.32 3.87
CA ASN A 37 4.45 -6.26 4.80
C ASN A 37 3.70 -4.95 4.50
N THR A 38 3.67 -4.55 3.22
CA THR A 38 2.86 -3.40 2.77
C THR A 38 1.38 -3.62 3.05
N TRP A 39 0.86 -4.83 2.84
CA TRP A 39 -0.53 -5.16 3.12
C TRP A 39 -0.88 -5.03 4.60
N ALA A 40 -0.03 -5.55 5.50
CA ALA A 40 -0.23 -5.44 6.95
C ALA A 40 -0.26 -3.98 7.41
N ALA A 41 0.57 -3.12 6.82
CA ALA A 41 0.56 -1.69 7.13
C ALA A 41 -0.77 -1.01 6.70
N ILE A 42 -1.29 -1.32 5.51
CA ILE A 42 -2.59 -0.77 5.06
C ILE A 42 -3.75 -1.32 5.91
N GLU A 43 -3.68 -2.58 6.33
CA GLU A 43 -4.66 -3.18 7.23
C GLU A 43 -4.67 -2.48 8.59
N ALA A 44 -3.50 -2.12 9.12
CA ALA A 44 -3.38 -1.35 10.36
C ALA A 44 -4.00 0.06 10.24
N ILE A 45 -3.87 0.70 9.07
CA ILE A 45 -4.52 1.99 8.77
C ILE A 45 -6.04 1.82 8.74
N ALA A 46 -6.54 0.82 8.00
CA ALA A 46 -7.98 0.56 7.90
C ALA A 46 -8.60 0.25 9.27
N ARG A 47 -7.89 -0.51 10.12
CA ARG A 47 -8.36 -0.87 11.47
C ARG A 47 -8.35 0.28 12.47
N ASN A 48 -7.41 1.22 12.34
CA ASN A 48 -7.35 2.42 13.18
C ASN A 48 -8.19 3.58 12.63
N HIS A 49 -8.81 3.43 11.46
CA HIS A 49 -9.67 4.46 10.90
C HIS A 49 -10.89 4.74 11.82
N PRO A 50 -11.27 6.00 12.10
CA PRO A 50 -10.78 7.28 11.54
C PRO A 50 -9.59 7.93 12.28
N GLU A 51 -9.11 7.34 13.37
CA GLU A 51 -7.95 7.82 14.15
C GLU A 51 -6.61 7.36 13.56
N ALA A 52 -6.61 6.84 12.32
CA ALA A 52 -5.42 6.33 11.67
C ALA A 52 -4.40 7.47 11.52
N ALA A 53 -3.40 7.46 12.40
CA ALA A 53 -2.39 8.48 12.46
C ALA A 53 -1.58 8.51 11.15
N THR A 54 -1.13 9.69 10.76
CA THR A 54 -0.20 9.93 9.64
C THR A 54 1.07 9.07 9.74
N GLU A 55 1.41 8.62 10.94
CA GLU A 55 2.50 7.68 11.22
C GLU A 55 2.27 6.30 10.56
N LEU A 56 1.04 5.77 10.59
CA LEU A 56 0.70 4.50 9.92
C LEU A 56 0.79 4.63 8.40
N ILE A 57 0.40 5.80 7.87
CA ILE A 57 0.52 6.12 6.44
C ILE A 57 1.99 6.17 6.02
N ASN A 58 2.84 6.83 6.82
CA ASN A 58 4.29 6.85 6.60
C ASN A 58 4.88 5.44 6.67
N HIS A 59 4.48 4.62 7.64
CA HIS A 59 4.94 3.24 7.79
C HIS A 59 4.55 2.36 6.59
N ALA A 60 3.35 2.55 6.03
CA ALA A 60 2.93 1.86 4.82
C ALA A 60 3.76 2.26 3.59
N TYR A 61 4.08 3.55 3.47
CA TYR A 61 4.96 4.07 2.42
C TYR A 61 6.41 3.59 2.55
N ASP A 62 6.96 3.57 3.77
CA ASP A 62 8.30 3.05 4.06
C ASP A 62 8.38 1.56 3.73
N SER A 63 7.39 0.78 4.16
CA SER A 63 7.28 -0.64 3.82
C SER A 63 7.20 -0.87 2.30
N PHE A 64 6.39 -0.06 1.59
CA PHE A 64 6.31 -0.12 0.14
C PHE A 64 7.65 0.25 -0.52
N GLN A 65 8.31 1.31 -0.06
CA GLN A 65 9.59 1.75 -0.61
C GLN A 65 10.73 0.76 -0.31
N SER A 66 10.70 0.09 0.83
CA SER A 66 11.65 -0.97 1.17
C SER A 66 11.47 -2.20 0.29
N GLU A 67 10.22 -2.64 0.06
CA GLU A 67 9.94 -3.84 -0.74
C GLU A 67 9.97 -3.62 -2.26
N TYR A 68 9.66 -2.41 -2.73
CA TYR A 68 9.56 -2.10 -4.16
C TYR A 68 10.57 -1.05 -4.64
N GLY A 69 11.22 -0.32 -3.74
CA GLY A 69 12.27 0.66 -4.05
C GLY A 69 13.70 0.11 -4.01
N ALA A 70 13.89 -1.15 -3.61
CA ALA A 70 15.19 -1.84 -3.62
C ALA A 70 15.67 -2.28 -5.03
N VAL A 71 15.03 -1.79 -6.10
CA VAL A 71 15.55 -1.89 -7.47
C VAL A 71 16.30 -0.59 -7.83
N GLY A 72 17.39 -0.35 -7.10
CA GLY A 72 18.38 0.69 -7.40
C GLY A 72 19.69 0.05 -7.85
#